data_AF-A0A345QQJ9-F1
#
_entry.id   AF-A0A345QQJ9-F1
#
_cell.length_a   1.000
_cell.length_b   1.000
_cell.length_c   1.000
_cell.angle_alpha   90.00
_cell.angle_beta   90.00
_cell.angle_gamma   90.00
#
_symmetry.space_group_name_H-M   'P 1'
#
loop_
_entity.id
_entity.type
_entity.pdbx_description
1 polymer ?
#
loop_
_entity_poly.entity_id
_entity_poly.type
_entity_poly.pdbx_seq_one_letter_code
_entity_poly.pdbx_strand_id
1 'polypeptide(L)'
;MVRRVTERSAVEAAMDEFDQIGRDAFLAKHGFGQALRYYIMRDGRQYDSKAIYGAAHRIQFPEDEAFTSDDFSGGENAVKQPLEALGFKFAATGPVISTEFERLLSHFLKIYGEKRTGSFGVDDELGPAMRNLQAWLEQVPAVLAMPTIKVKLSVGMGNWTKTPWIALLDSRETTSTQGGTYIVFLIAEDLSVTYLTLNQGMTELRKLHGGKGAEEEMVRVLEKARTLIGDLADAGFQLDNNIDLRSDTSAAKSYEVGTIANVAFLSSALPDDETVHKYLENLLTGYERLIQGKLVEGTEPEDEMPVDLPELPPFGVDNALKDLFLERTDIERYLNIWRSKKNLILQGAPGVGKSFLARRLAYALIGAKDERKVQAVQFHQSYSYEDFVQGYVTSDSMTARTYQTSLERS
;
A
#
# COMPACT_ATOMS: atom_id res chain seq x y z
N MET A 1 -10.82 14.13 -48.14
CA MET A 1 -9.59 14.57 -47.45
C MET A 1 -10.01 15.72 -46.55
N VAL A 2 -9.97 15.54 -45.23
CA VAL A 2 -10.45 16.56 -44.29
C VAL A 2 -9.55 17.81 -44.38
N ARG A 3 -10.16 18.99 -44.38
CA ARG A 3 -9.43 20.26 -44.51
C ARG A 3 -8.64 20.54 -43.24
N ARG A 4 -7.55 21.32 -43.37
CA ARG A 4 -6.74 21.75 -42.23
C ARG A 4 -7.13 23.16 -41.83
N VAL A 5 -7.06 23.46 -40.53
CA VAL A 5 -7.29 24.80 -40.00
C VAL A 5 -6.19 25.72 -40.53
N THR A 6 -6.59 26.84 -41.14
CA THR A 6 -5.68 27.84 -41.71
C THR A 6 -5.98 29.26 -41.22
N GLU A 7 -7.02 29.45 -40.42
CA GLU A 7 -7.40 30.75 -39.87
C GLU A 7 -7.03 30.86 -38.40
N ARG A 8 -6.18 31.84 -38.09
CA ARG A 8 -5.78 32.15 -36.72
C ARG A 8 -6.97 32.57 -35.86
N SER A 9 -7.91 33.33 -36.42
CA SER A 9 -9.14 33.79 -35.77
C SER A 9 -10.03 32.63 -35.31
N ALA A 10 -10.09 31.53 -36.06
CA ALA A 10 -10.86 30.36 -35.67
C ALA A 10 -10.26 29.66 -34.45
N VAL A 11 -8.93 29.63 -34.36
CA VAL A 11 -8.21 29.10 -33.18
C VAL A 11 -8.40 30.02 -31.98
N GLU A 12 -8.29 31.34 -32.15
CA GLU A 12 -8.52 32.30 -31.07
C GLU A 12 -9.96 32.22 -30.53
N ALA A 13 -10.96 32.08 -31.41
CA ALA A 13 -12.36 31.90 -31.02
C ALA A 13 -12.59 30.60 -30.22
N ALA A 14 -11.93 29.50 -30.60
CA ALA A 14 -11.97 28.26 -29.82
C ALA A 14 -11.33 28.41 -28.43
N MET A 15 -10.25 29.20 -28.31
CA MET A 15 -9.62 29.49 -27.03
C MET A 15 -10.49 30.41 -26.15
N ASP A 16 -11.20 31.37 -26.76
CA ASP A 16 -12.15 32.24 -26.05
C ASP A 16 -13.34 31.44 -25.51
N GLU A 17 -13.85 30.49 -26.30
CA GLU A 17 -14.88 29.56 -25.85
C GLU A 17 -14.39 28.69 -24.68
N PHE A 18 -13.17 28.14 -24.79
CA PHE A 18 -12.52 27.39 -23.71
C PHE A 18 -12.45 28.20 -22.41
N ASP A 19 -12.05 29.47 -22.49
CA ASP A 19 -11.99 30.36 -21.32
C ASP A 19 -13.38 30.65 -20.74
N GLN A 20 -14.41 30.73 -21.58
CA GLN A 20 -15.78 31.04 -21.15
C GLN A 20 -16.47 29.87 -20.43
N ILE A 21 -16.31 28.65 -20.93
CA ILE A 21 -17.02 27.48 -20.41
C ILE A 21 -16.17 26.61 -19.47
N GLY A 22 -14.85 26.83 -19.44
CA GLY A 22 -13.91 26.06 -18.65
C GLY A 22 -13.50 24.74 -19.31
N ARG A 23 -12.34 24.22 -18.91
CA ARG A 23 -11.67 23.06 -19.54
C ARG A 23 -12.58 21.84 -19.66
N ASP A 24 -13.14 21.37 -18.54
CA ASP A 24 -13.90 20.10 -18.52
C ASP A 24 -15.16 20.16 -19.39
N ALA A 25 -15.90 21.29 -19.32
CA ALA A 25 -17.08 21.50 -20.14
C ALA A 25 -16.73 21.63 -21.64
N PHE A 26 -15.61 22.27 -21.96
CA PHE A 26 -15.11 22.38 -23.33
C PHE A 26 -14.73 21.00 -23.91
N LEU A 27 -13.98 20.22 -23.16
CA LEU A 27 -13.57 18.86 -23.54
C LEU A 27 -14.79 17.97 -23.80
N ALA A 28 -15.77 17.99 -22.89
CA ALA A 28 -17.02 17.26 -23.05
C ALA A 28 -17.83 17.74 -24.27
N LYS A 29 -17.96 19.05 -24.49
CA LYS A 29 -18.70 19.64 -25.62
C LYS A 29 -18.09 19.24 -26.97
N HIS A 30 -16.77 19.24 -27.08
CA HIS A 30 -16.09 18.99 -28.34
C HIS A 30 -15.75 17.52 -28.57
N GLY A 31 -15.89 16.66 -27.56
CA GLY A 31 -15.63 15.22 -27.67
C GLY A 31 -14.15 14.87 -27.61
N PHE A 32 -13.38 15.61 -26.80
CA PHE A 32 -11.94 15.41 -26.64
C PHE A 32 -11.59 15.10 -25.18
N GLY A 33 -10.53 14.34 -24.97
CA GLY A 33 -9.86 14.25 -23.67
C GLY A 33 -8.82 15.34 -23.48
N GLN A 34 -8.33 15.49 -22.25
CA GLN A 34 -7.23 16.42 -21.94
C GLN A 34 -5.98 16.05 -22.77
N ALA A 35 -5.23 17.06 -23.21
CA ALA A 35 -4.02 16.86 -23.98
C ALA A 35 -2.92 16.23 -23.12
N LEU A 36 -2.39 15.09 -23.55
CA LEU A 36 -1.26 14.43 -22.86
C LEU A 36 0.06 15.20 -23.07
N ARG A 37 0.22 15.86 -24.22
CA ARG A 37 1.39 16.68 -24.59
C ARG A 37 0.97 17.86 -25.46
N TYR A 38 1.85 18.87 -25.54
CA TYR A 38 1.70 20.08 -26.35
C TYR A 38 0.45 20.90 -26.01
N TYR A 39 0.65 21.90 -25.16
CA TYR A 39 -0.37 22.89 -24.84
C TYR A 39 -0.10 24.18 -25.62
N ILE A 40 -1.14 24.76 -26.20
CA ILE A 40 -1.06 26.11 -26.76
C ILE A 40 -0.97 27.08 -25.57
N MET A 41 -0.13 28.11 -25.70
CA MET A 41 0.04 29.16 -24.69
C MET A 41 -0.59 30.47 -25.15
N ARG A 42 -1.47 31.03 -24.31
CA ARG A 42 -1.98 32.41 -24.44
C ARG A 42 -2.12 33.03 -23.06
N ASP A 43 -1.47 34.18 -22.86
CA ASP A 43 -1.53 34.97 -21.62
C ASP A 43 -1.22 34.16 -20.34
N GLY A 44 -0.23 33.27 -20.42
CA GLY A 44 0.18 32.41 -19.30
C GLY A 44 -0.73 31.21 -19.05
N ARG A 45 -1.82 31.04 -19.81
CA ARG A 45 -2.72 29.88 -19.75
C ARG A 45 -2.36 28.82 -20.78
N GLN A 46 -2.68 27.57 -20.43
CA GLN A 46 -2.45 26.38 -21.24
C GLN A 46 -3.76 25.80 -21.77
N TYR A 47 -3.79 25.51 -23.07
CA TYR A 47 -4.97 25.01 -23.78
C TYR A 47 -4.67 23.69 -24.50
N ASP A 48 -5.63 22.77 -24.46
CA ASP A 48 -5.53 21.42 -25.00
C ASP A 48 -5.47 21.43 -26.54
N SER A 49 -4.28 21.24 -27.12
CA SER A 49 -4.02 21.56 -28.54
C SER A 49 -4.93 20.84 -29.54
N LYS A 50 -5.24 19.55 -29.32
CA LYS A 50 -6.16 18.77 -30.17
C LYS A 50 -7.60 19.27 -30.06
N ALA A 51 -8.05 19.56 -28.84
CA ALA A 51 -9.40 20.03 -28.60
C ALA A 51 -9.62 21.43 -29.21
N ILE A 52 -8.65 22.34 -29.01
CA ILE A 52 -8.66 23.66 -29.63
C ILE A 52 -8.64 23.56 -31.16
N TYR A 53 -7.79 22.69 -31.74
CA TYR A 53 -7.74 22.51 -33.19
C TYR A 53 -9.03 21.92 -33.75
N GLY A 54 -9.63 20.94 -33.07
CA GLY A 54 -10.91 20.35 -33.45
C GLY A 54 -12.06 21.35 -33.39
N ALA A 55 -12.12 22.18 -32.35
CA ALA A 55 -13.08 23.27 -32.22
C ALA A 55 -12.86 24.35 -33.31
N ALA A 56 -11.62 24.77 -33.53
CA ALA A 56 -11.26 25.73 -34.57
C ALA A 56 -11.63 25.22 -35.98
N HIS A 57 -11.47 23.93 -36.23
CA HIS A 57 -11.91 23.32 -37.49
C HIS A 57 -13.43 23.42 -37.67
N ARG A 58 -14.23 23.15 -36.63
CA ARG A 58 -15.69 23.31 -36.70
C ARG A 58 -16.10 24.77 -36.92
N ILE A 59 -15.36 25.73 -36.36
CA ILE A 59 -15.60 27.15 -36.56
C ILE A 59 -15.30 27.55 -38.03
N GLN A 60 -14.19 27.08 -38.58
CA GLN A 60 -13.76 27.44 -39.94
C GLN A 60 -14.52 26.67 -41.03
N PHE A 61 -14.89 25.41 -40.76
CA PHE A 61 -15.52 24.49 -41.71
C PHE A 61 -16.75 23.81 -41.07
N PRO A 62 -17.85 24.56 -40.84
CA PRO A 62 -19.03 24.03 -40.15
C PRO A 62 -19.74 22.91 -40.90
N GLU A 63 -19.53 22.81 -42.22
CA GLU A 63 -20.11 21.79 -43.09
C GLU A 63 -19.28 20.48 -43.14
N ASP A 64 -18.07 20.48 -42.58
CA ASP A 64 -17.20 19.29 -42.56
C ASP A 64 -17.53 18.40 -41.35
N GLU A 65 -17.30 17.09 -41.49
CA GLU A 65 -17.40 16.17 -40.35
C GLU A 65 -16.44 16.59 -39.23
N ALA A 66 -16.95 16.51 -38.01
CA ALA A 66 -16.21 16.86 -36.82
C ALA A 66 -15.03 15.90 -36.60
N PHE A 67 -13.85 16.45 -36.37
CA PHE A 67 -12.74 15.65 -35.88
C PHE A 67 -13.07 14.97 -34.55
N THR A 68 -12.64 13.72 -34.45
CA THR A 68 -12.57 12.90 -33.24
C THR A 68 -11.11 12.74 -32.81
N SER A 69 -10.89 12.14 -31.63
CA SER A 69 -9.53 11.78 -31.17
C SER A 69 -8.78 10.90 -32.17
N ASP A 70 -9.50 10.04 -32.90
CA ASP A 70 -8.95 8.98 -33.73
C ASP A 70 -8.47 9.50 -35.10
N ASP A 71 -9.01 10.64 -35.53
CA ASP A 71 -8.60 11.35 -36.74
C ASP A 71 -7.17 11.93 -36.65
N PHE A 72 -6.61 11.95 -35.44
CA PHE A 72 -5.23 12.39 -35.18
C PHE A 72 -4.25 11.22 -35.01
N SER A 73 -4.57 10.04 -35.56
CA SER A 73 -3.78 8.79 -35.49
C SER A 73 -2.35 8.88 -36.05
N GLY A 74 -1.99 9.95 -36.77
CA GLY A 74 -0.62 10.24 -37.23
C GLY A 74 0.31 10.89 -36.18
N GLY A 75 -0.16 11.02 -34.93
CA GLY A 75 0.60 11.64 -33.84
C GLY A 75 0.48 13.16 -33.78
N GLU A 76 0.94 13.72 -32.67
CA GLU A 76 0.73 15.11 -32.24
C GLU A 76 1.31 16.19 -33.19
N ASN A 77 2.15 15.80 -34.15
CA ASN A 77 2.66 16.69 -35.22
C ASN A 77 1.58 17.13 -36.22
N ALA A 78 0.47 16.38 -36.35
CA ALA A 78 -0.63 16.71 -37.28
C ALA A 78 -1.32 18.04 -36.93
N VAL A 79 -1.30 18.42 -35.65
CA VAL A 79 -1.93 19.63 -35.10
C VAL A 79 -0.89 20.71 -34.78
N LYS A 80 0.28 20.30 -34.31
CA LYS A 80 1.37 21.21 -33.95
C LYS A 80 1.85 22.07 -35.12
N GLN A 81 2.16 21.46 -36.27
CA GLN A 81 2.69 22.20 -37.43
C GLN A 81 1.72 23.27 -37.96
N PRO A 82 0.43 22.99 -38.20
CA PRO A 82 -0.53 24.03 -38.59
C PRO A 82 -0.64 25.17 -37.57
N LEU A 83 -0.70 24.87 -36.28
CA LEU A 83 -0.85 25.88 -35.24
C LEU A 83 0.43 26.74 -35.07
N GLU A 84 1.62 26.14 -35.19
CA GLU A 84 2.89 26.88 -35.24
C GLU A 84 2.94 27.80 -36.45
N ALA A 85 2.48 27.34 -37.62
CA ALA A 85 2.39 28.16 -38.83
C ALA A 85 1.43 29.35 -38.68
N LEU A 86 0.41 29.23 -37.83
CA LEU A 86 -0.50 30.32 -37.45
C LEU A 86 0.06 31.22 -36.33
N GLY A 87 1.27 30.94 -35.85
CA GLY A 87 1.99 31.76 -34.88
C GLY A 87 1.58 31.51 -33.42
N PHE A 88 1.02 30.33 -33.11
CA PHE A 88 0.78 29.92 -31.73
C PHE A 88 2.04 29.32 -31.12
N LYS A 89 2.30 29.70 -29.87
CA LYS A 89 3.41 29.14 -29.09
C LYS A 89 2.93 27.92 -28.32
N PHE A 90 3.80 26.92 -28.24
CA PHE A 90 3.57 25.74 -27.44
C PHE A 90 4.38 25.81 -26.14
N ALA A 91 3.79 25.36 -25.04
CA ALA A 91 4.56 25.04 -23.85
C ALA A 91 5.46 23.83 -24.16
N ALA A 92 6.75 23.91 -23.77
CA ALA A 92 7.71 22.81 -23.96
C ALA A 92 7.26 21.51 -23.28
N THR A 93 6.44 21.64 -22.22
CA THR A 93 5.70 20.58 -21.54
C THR A 93 4.41 21.20 -21.00
N GLY A 94 3.30 20.44 -21.02
CA GLY A 94 2.17 20.74 -20.12
C GLY A 94 2.59 20.55 -18.65
N PRO A 95 1.66 20.49 -17.69
CA PRO A 95 1.94 19.66 -16.51
C PRO A 95 2.50 18.34 -17.04
N VAL A 96 3.68 17.95 -16.56
CA VAL A 96 4.23 16.63 -16.91
C VAL A 96 3.29 15.65 -16.23
N ILE A 97 2.28 15.17 -16.97
CA ILE A 97 1.52 13.99 -16.57
C ILE A 97 2.54 12.86 -16.71
N SER A 98 3.29 12.64 -15.62
CA SER A 98 4.19 11.52 -15.50
C SER A 98 3.31 10.29 -15.38
N THR A 99 3.52 9.32 -16.26
CA THR A 99 2.79 8.05 -16.31
C THR A 99 3.72 6.90 -15.96
N GLU A 100 4.70 7.17 -15.10
CA GLU A 100 5.72 6.19 -14.76
C GLU A 100 5.11 5.04 -13.94
N PHE A 101 4.16 5.34 -13.05
CA PHE A 101 3.37 4.30 -12.37
C PHE A 101 2.61 3.43 -13.35
N GLU A 102 1.85 4.03 -14.26
CA GLU A 102 1.12 3.31 -15.32
C GLU A 102 2.09 2.41 -16.11
N ARG A 103 3.22 2.95 -16.55
CA ARG A 103 4.24 2.23 -17.32
C ARG A 103 4.81 1.05 -16.54
N LEU A 104 5.18 1.27 -15.28
CA LEU A 104 5.79 0.26 -14.41
C LEU A 104 4.81 -0.85 -14.03
N LEU A 105 3.59 -0.48 -13.61
CA LEU A 105 2.56 -1.44 -13.26
C LEU A 105 2.11 -2.24 -14.48
N SER A 106 1.85 -1.59 -15.62
CA SER A 106 1.48 -2.29 -16.87
C SER A 106 2.56 -3.28 -17.31
N HIS A 107 3.82 -2.87 -17.22
CA HIS A 107 4.96 -3.74 -17.54
C HIS A 107 5.05 -4.94 -16.59
N PHE A 108 4.90 -4.71 -15.27
CA PHE A 108 4.85 -5.78 -14.27
C PHE A 108 3.69 -6.75 -14.55
N LEU A 109 2.47 -6.25 -14.76
CA LEU A 109 1.28 -7.07 -15.00
C LEU A 109 1.44 -7.95 -16.24
N LYS A 110 2.00 -7.39 -17.33
CA LYS A 110 2.29 -8.14 -18.56
C LYS A 110 3.25 -9.30 -18.30
N ILE A 111 4.43 -9.02 -17.75
CA ILE A 111 5.45 -10.06 -17.51
C ILE A 111 4.92 -11.09 -16.52
N TYR A 112 4.29 -10.65 -15.43
CA TYR A 112 3.71 -11.54 -14.46
C TYR A 112 2.65 -12.48 -15.07
N GLY A 113 1.76 -11.92 -15.89
CA GLY A 113 0.71 -12.66 -16.59
C GLY A 113 1.26 -13.74 -17.52
N GLU A 114 2.35 -13.45 -18.24
CA GLU A 114 3.03 -14.41 -19.11
C GLU A 114 3.72 -15.52 -18.29
N LYS A 115 4.53 -15.13 -17.29
CA LYS A 115 5.39 -16.06 -16.53
C LYS A 115 4.60 -16.99 -15.60
N ARG A 116 3.49 -16.53 -15.01
CA ARG A 116 2.70 -17.32 -14.06
C ARG A 116 2.02 -18.56 -14.65
N THR A 117 2.05 -18.71 -15.97
CA THR A 117 1.57 -19.92 -16.68
C THR A 117 2.58 -21.06 -16.66
N GLY A 118 3.85 -20.77 -16.36
CA GLY A 118 4.95 -21.73 -16.27
C GLY A 118 5.38 -22.03 -14.84
N SER A 119 6.56 -22.65 -14.70
CA SER A 119 7.18 -22.95 -13.41
C SER A 119 7.43 -21.68 -12.60
N PHE A 120 7.30 -21.77 -11.27
CA PHE A 120 7.60 -20.66 -10.38
C PHE A 120 9.07 -20.23 -10.47
N GLY A 121 9.30 -18.95 -10.68
CA GLY A 121 10.64 -18.36 -10.69
C GLY A 121 10.61 -16.87 -10.98
N VAL A 122 11.45 -16.11 -10.28
CA VAL A 122 11.69 -14.70 -10.56
C VAL A 122 12.98 -14.62 -11.38
N ASP A 123 12.84 -14.35 -12.68
CA ASP A 123 13.95 -14.30 -13.63
C ASP A 123 14.47 -12.87 -13.84
N ASP A 124 15.37 -12.72 -14.82
CA ASP A 124 16.01 -11.44 -15.18
C ASP A 124 15.05 -10.43 -15.85
N GLU A 125 13.79 -10.80 -16.07
CA GLU A 125 12.77 -9.91 -16.63
C GLU A 125 11.76 -9.49 -15.54
N LEU A 126 11.21 -10.46 -14.81
CA LEU A 126 10.25 -10.19 -13.74
C LEU A 126 10.91 -9.50 -12.54
N GLY A 127 12.14 -9.91 -12.18
CA GLY A 127 12.88 -9.34 -11.06
C GLY A 127 13.09 -7.82 -11.17
N PRO A 128 13.62 -7.29 -12.29
CA PRO A 128 13.70 -5.86 -12.52
C PRO A 128 12.35 -5.16 -12.54
N ALA A 129 11.31 -5.74 -13.14
CA ALA A 129 9.97 -5.15 -13.16
C ALA A 129 9.42 -4.95 -11.74
N MET A 130 9.57 -5.95 -10.87
CA MET A 130 9.21 -5.86 -9.46
C MET A 130 10.01 -4.77 -8.73
N ARG A 131 11.34 -4.76 -8.90
CA ARG A 131 12.23 -3.79 -8.23
C ARG A 131 11.97 -2.36 -8.65
N ASN A 132 11.71 -2.11 -9.94
CA ASN A 132 11.46 -0.76 -10.44
C ASN A 132 10.13 -0.21 -9.93
N LEU A 133 9.07 -1.04 -9.92
CA LEU A 133 7.77 -0.65 -9.36
C LEU A 133 7.87 -0.40 -7.85
N GLN A 134 8.57 -1.27 -7.13
CA GLN A 134 8.85 -1.07 -5.70
C GLN A 134 9.62 0.23 -5.45
N ALA A 135 10.70 0.46 -6.19
CA ALA A 135 11.53 1.66 -6.05
C ALA A 135 10.75 2.94 -6.34
N TRP A 136 9.87 2.95 -7.35
CA TRP A 136 9.00 4.10 -7.62
C TRP A 136 8.09 4.41 -6.43
N LEU A 137 7.43 3.40 -5.85
CA LEU A 137 6.59 3.55 -4.66
C LEU A 137 7.38 4.05 -3.45
N GLU A 138 8.60 3.55 -3.25
CA GLU A 138 9.51 4.00 -2.18
C GLU A 138 9.93 5.47 -2.32
N GLN A 139 9.88 6.03 -3.52
CA GLN A 139 10.24 7.44 -3.79
C GLN A 139 9.04 8.39 -3.77
N VAL A 140 7.81 7.89 -3.58
CA VAL A 140 6.63 8.74 -3.43
C VAL A 140 6.81 9.62 -2.19
N PRO A 141 6.62 10.96 -2.26
CA PRO A 141 6.90 11.86 -1.14
C PRO A 141 6.20 11.49 0.18
N ALA A 142 4.93 11.07 0.11
CA ALA A 142 4.18 10.63 1.28
C ALA A 142 4.76 9.35 1.93
N VAL A 143 5.32 8.45 1.11
CA VAL A 143 5.98 7.22 1.60
C VAL A 143 7.35 7.56 2.21
N LEU A 144 8.15 8.41 1.54
CA LEU A 144 9.44 8.89 2.05
C LEU A 144 9.32 9.62 3.39
N ALA A 145 8.21 10.33 3.62
CA ALA A 145 7.93 11.01 4.89
C ALA A 145 7.70 10.04 6.07
N MET A 146 7.49 8.75 5.81
CA MET A 146 7.19 7.74 6.83
C MET A 146 8.27 6.63 6.82
N PRO A 147 9.44 6.85 7.48
CA PRO A 147 10.58 5.94 7.41
C PRO A 147 10.34 4.56 8.05
N THR A 148 9.24 4.38 8.77
CA THR A 148 8.82 3.09 9.33
C THR A 148 8.16 2.19 8.29
N ILE A 149 7.75 2.74 7.14
CA ILE A 149 7.13 1.99 6.06
C ILE A 149 8.19 1.29 5.21
N LYS A 150 7.94 0.00 4.95
CA LYS A 150 8.70 -0.81 4.00
C LYS A 150 7.79 -1.32 2.90
N VAL A 151 8.15 -1.02 1.65
CA VAL A 151 7.44 -1.55 0.48
C VAL A 151 7.91 -2.98 0.25
N LYS A 152 6.96 -3.91 0.07
CA LYS A 152 7.23 -5.31 -0.29
C LYS A 152 6.29 -5.74 -1.41
N LEU A 153 6.84 -6.33 -2.47
CA LEU A 153 6.08 -6.95 -3.54
C LEU A 153 6.17 -8.48 -3.44
N SER A 154 5.03 -9.17 -3.54
CA SER A 154 5.00 -10.63 -3.62
C SER A 154 4.24 -11.15 -4.83
N VAL A 155 4.88 -12.09 -5.52
CA VAL A 155 4.32 -12.92 -6.60
C VAL A 155 4.08 -14.36 -6.14
N GLY A 156 4.08 -14.59 -4.83
CA GLY A 156 4.05 -15.91 -4.20
C GLY A 156 5.42 -16.37 -3.73
N MET A 157 5.45 -17.43 -2.91
CA MET A 157 6.66 -18.00 -2.31
C MET A 157 6.67 -19.50 -2.55
N GLY A 158 7.49 -19.95 -3.50
CA GLY A 158 7.58 -21.35 -3.93
C GLY A 158 6.50 -21.77 -4.95
N ASN A 159 5.38 -21.05 -5.02
CA ASN A 159 4.36 -21.18 -6.05
C ASN A 159 3.84 -19.79 -6.45
N TRP A 160 3.35 -19.64 -7.68
CA TRP A 160 2.68 -18.41 -8.12
C TRP A 160 1.42 -18.18 -7.29
N THR A 161 1.26 -16.96 -6.77
CA THR A 161 -0.02 -16.55 -6.18
C THR A 161 -1.04 -16.24 -7.29
N LYS A 162 -2.32 -16.50 -7.07
CA LYS A 162 -3.35 -16.03 -8.01
C LYS A 162 -3.51 -14.51 -7.93
N THR A 163 -3.33 -13.94 -6.74
CA THR A 163 -3.49 -12.50 -6.45
C THR A 163 -2.17 -11.92 -5.94
N PRO A 164 -1.30 -11.38 -6.82
CA PRO A 164 -0.06 -10.74 -6.40
C PRO A 164 -0.37 -9.40 -5.72
N TRP A 165 0.57 -8.94 -4.91
CA TRP A 165 0.34 -7.74 -4.12
C TRP A 165 1.61 -6.93 -3.87
N ILE A 166 1.41 -5.64 -3.57
CA ILE A 166 2.46 -4.70 -3.17
C ILE A 166 2.02 -4.03 -1.88
N ALA A 167 2.65 -4.38 -0.75
CA ALA A 167 2.28 -3.89 0.57
C ALA A 167 3.23 -2.79 1.04
N LEU A 168 2.68 -1.78 1.70
CA LEU A 168 3.38 -0.74 2.45
C LEU A 168 3.22 -1.10 3.93
N LEU A 169 4.25 -1.72 4.51
CA LEU A 169 4.21 -2.28 5.86
C LEU A 169 4.91 -1.36 6.85
N ASP A 170 4.16 -0.82 7.81
CA ASP A 170 4.69 0.04 8.86
C ASP A 170 5.18 -0.78 10.05
N SER A 171 6.46 -0.68 10.38
CA SER A 171 7.07 -1.41 11.50
C SER A 171 6.48 -1.12 12.88
N ARG A 172 5.72 -0.02 13.05
CA ARG A 172 4.96 0.28 14.28
C ARG A 172 3.75 -0.61 14.47
N GLU A 173 3.24 -1.21 13.40
CA GLU A 173 2.01 -2.00 13.38
C GLU A 173 2.27 -3.44 12.96
N THR A 174 2.95 -3.64 11.83
CA THR A 174 3.19 -4.98 11.29
C THR A 174 4.37 -5.03 10.32
N THR A 175 5.01 -6.20 10.23
CA THR A 175 6.08 -6.48 9.26
C THR A 175 5.69 -7.51 8.21
N SER A 176 4.43 -7.98 8.24
CA SER A 176 3.87 -8.98 7.34
C SER A 176 2.41 -8.69 7.01
N THR A 177 1.88 -9.31 5.95
CA THR A 177 0.45 -9.24 5.61
C THR A 177 -0.39 -10.28 6.37
N GLN A 178 0.18 -11.01 7.34
CA GLN A 178 -0.52 -12.06 8.08
C GLN A 178 -1.34 -11.52 9.26
N GLY A 179 -1.03 -10.32 9.74
CA GLY A 179 -1.70 -9.65 10.85
C GLY A 179 -1.43 -8.14 10.87
N GLY A 180 -2.16 -7.45 11.74
CA GLY A 180 -2.18 -5.99 11.82
C GLY A 180 -2.90 -5.33 10.64
N THR A 181 -2.95 -4.00 10.66
CA THR A 181 -3.50 -3.17 9.59
C THR A 181 -2.38 -2.64 8.68
N TYR A 182 -2.58 -2.65 7.37
CA TYR A 182 -1.56 -2.22 6.41
C TYR A 182 -2.17 -1.68 5.11
N ILE A 183 -1.38 -0.90 4.38
CA ILE A 183 -1.75 -0.43 3.04
C ILE A 183 -1.23 -1.44 2.02
N VAL A 184 -2.05 -1.82 1.05
CA VAL A 184 -1.66 -2.80 0.03
C VAL A 184 -2.38 -2.56 -1.30
N PHE A 185 -1.61 -2.66 -2.38
CA PHE A 185 -2.12 -2.87 -3.73
C PHE A 185 -2.41 -4.36 -3.92
N LEU A 186 -3.67 -4.72 -4.09
CA LEU A 186 -4.12 -6.09 -4.38
C LEU A 186 -4.50 -6.20 -5.85
N ILE A 187 -3.87 -7.11 -6.57
CA ILE A 187 -4.10 -7.31 -8.00
C ILE A 187 -5.01 -8.53 -8.17
N ALA A 188 -6.12 -8.34 -8.89
CA ALA A 188 -7.06 -9.42 -9.15
C ALA A 188 -6.44 -10.55 -9.99
N GLU A 189 -6.99 -11.75 -9.87
CA GLU A 189 -6.44 -12.95 -10.51
C GLU A 189 -6.41 -12.85 -12.04
N ASP A 190 -7.36 -12.19 -12.67
CA ASP A 190 -7.36 -11.97 -14.13
C ASP A 190 -6.46 -10.79 -14.57
N LEU A 191 -5.81 -10.11 -13.62
CA LEU A 191 -4.97 -8.92 -13.80
C LEU A 191 -5.68 -7.68 -14.36
N SER A 192 -7.02 -7.65 -14.40
CA SER A 192 -7.74 -6.53 -15.02
C SER A 192 -8.08 -5.38 -14.07
N VAL A 193 -7.87 -5.55 -12.76
CA VAL A 193 -7.99 -4.47 -11.77
C VAL A 193 -6.93 -4.61 -10.68
N THR A 194 -6.43 -3.48 -10.20
CA THR A 194 -5.59 -3.35 -9.01
C THR A 194 -6.32 -2.47 -8.00
N TYR A 195 -6.57 -2.97 -6.79
CA TYR A 195 -7.15 -2.18 -5.72
C TYR A 195 -6.05 -1.64 -4.82
N LEU A 196 -6.01 -0.33 -4.61
CA LEU A 196 -5.26 0.25 -3.49
C LEU A 196 -6.17 0.20 -2.27
N THR A 197 -5.73 -0.50 -1.22
CA THR A 197 -6.56 -0.76 -0.04
C THR A 197 -5.85 -0.40 1.26
N LEU A 198 -6.63 0.04 2.24
CA LEU A 198 -6.32 -0.18 3.65
C LEU A 198 -6.93 -1.53 4.03
N ASN A 199 -6.08 -2.47 4.45
CA ASN A 199 -6.47 -3.85 4.69
C ASN A 199 -5.96 -4.34 6.05
N GLN A 200 -6.40 -5.53 6.46
CA GLN A 200 -5.96 -6.16 7.70
C GLN A 200 -5.72 -7.67 7.53
N GLY A 201 -4.72 -8.19 8.24
CA GLY A 201 -4.32 -9.58 8.14
C GLY A 201 -5.18 -10.51 9.01
N MET A 202 -5.76 -11.54 8.39
CA MET A 202 -6.62 -12.51 9.08
C MET A 202 -5.85 -13.70 9.69
N THR A 203 -4.63 -13.98 9.21
CA THR A 203 -3.92 -15.23 9.52
C THR A 203 -3.53 -15.33 11.00
N GLU A 204 -3.01 -14.26 11.58
CA GLU A 204 -2.65 -14.21 13.00
C GLU A 204 -3.89 -14.22 13.89
N LEU A 205 -4.94 -13.48 13.52
CA LEU A 205 -6.23 -13.50 14.21
C LEU A 205 -6.83 -14.91 14.26
N ARG A 206 -6.78 -15.66 13.15
CA ARG A 206 -7.26 -17.05 13.11
C ARG A 206 -6.46 -17.98 14.03
N LYS A 207 -5.15 -17.77 14.14
CA LYS A 207 -4.31 -18.55 15.06
C LYS A 207 -4.65 -18.25 16.53
N LEU A 208 -5.04 -17.01 16.85
CA LEU A 208 -5.36 -16.55 18.19
C LEU A 208 -6.81 -16.87 18.62
N HIS A 209 -7.78 -16.64 17.74
CA HIS A 209 -9.21 -16.62 18.07
C HIS A 209 -10.05 -17.67 17.30
N GLY A 210 -9.42 -18.49 16.46
CA GLY A 210 -10.13 -19.37 15.54
C GLY A 210 -10.80 -18.61 14.40
N GLY A 211 -11.51 -19.32 13.51
CA GLY A 211 -12.13 -18.72 12.33
C GLY A 211 -13.15 -17.64 12.65
N LYS A 212 -14.15 -17.98 13.48
CA LYS A 212 -15.24 -17.08 13.84
C LYS A 212 -14.77 -15.86 14.63
N GLY A 213 -13.91 -16.06 15.64
CA GLY A 213 -13.36 -14.97 16.42
C GLY A 213 -12.47 -14.03 15.61
N ALA A 214 -11.77 -14.54 14.59
CA ALA A 214 -11.01 -13.69 13.68
C ALA A 214 -11.92 -12.80 12.82
N GLU A 215 -13.04 -13.33 12.33
CA GLU A 215 -14.03 -12.55 11.58
C GLU A 215 -14.67 -11.46 12.45
N GLU A 216 -15.07 -11.79 13.67
CA GLU A 216 -15.63 -10.85 14.63
C GLU A 216 -14.65 -9.71 14.96
N GLU A 217 -13.38 -10.03 15.23
CA GLU A 217 -12.35 -9.01 15.48
C GLU A 217 -12.07 -8.15 14.25
N MET A 218 -12.06 -8.73 13.04
CA MET A 218 -11.89 -7.95 11.81
C MET A 218 -13.03 -6.95 11.60
N VAL A 219 -14.27 -7.34 11.92
CA VAL A 219 -15.43 -6.44 11.89
C VAL A 219 -15.29 -5.34 12.93
N ARG A 220 -14.86 -5.66 14.16
CA ARG A 220 -14.60 -4.64 15.18
C ARG A 220 -13.52 -3.64 14.74
N VAL A 221 -12.42 -4.12 14.17
CA VAL A 221 -11.31 -3.29 13.68
C VAL A 221 -11.77 -2.40 12.52
N LEU A 222 -12.52 -2.93 11.55
CA LEU A 222 -12.97 -2.14 10.39
C LEU A 222 -13.97 -1.07 10.79
N GLU A 223 -14.94 -1.37 11.69
CA GLU A 223 -15.94 -0.40 12.13
C GLU A 223 -15.27 0.78 12.81
N LYS A 224 -14.36 0.50 13.76
CA LYS A 224 -13.59 1.53 14.43
C LYS A 224 -12.70 2.31 13.47
N ALA A 225 -11.96 1.63 12.60
CA ALA A 225 -11.07 2.29 11.66
C ALA A 225 -11.82 3.28 10.75
N ARG A 226 -12.99 2.88 10.23
CA ARG A 226 -13.83 3.73 9.37
C ARG A 226 -14.31 5.02 10.05
N THR A 227 -14.49 5.03 11.37
CA THR A 227 -14.81 6.27 12.11
C THR A 227 -13.67 7.29 12.08
N LEU A 228 -12.42 6.84 11.99
CA LEU A 228 -11.22 7.69 12.05
C LEU A 228 -10.75 8.15 10.67
N ILE A 229 -11.15 7.45 9.61
CA ILE A 229 -10.72 7.69 8.22
C ILE A 229 -11.88 8.09 7.29
N GLY A 230 -12.99 8.57 7.84
CA GLY A 230 -14.19 8.92 7.07
C GLY A 230 -13.96 9.89 5.91
N ASP A 231 -12.96 10.77 6.06
CA ASP A 231 -12.52 11.75 5.06
C ASP A 231 -11.89 11.11 3.80
N LEU A 232 -11.50 9.84 3.83
CA LEU A 232 -11.06 9.13 2.63
C LEU A 232 -12.17 9.01 1.58
N ALA A 233 -13.45 9.08 1.97
CA ALA A 233 -14.56 9.09 1.03
C ALA A 233 -14.50 10.31 0.08
N ASP A 234 -14.15 11.48 0.61
CA ASP A 234 -13.99 12.72 -0.19
C ASP A 234 -12.77 12.63 -1.12
N ALA A 235 -11.80 11.79 -0.78
CA ALA A 235 -10.63 11.48 -1.60
C ALA A 235 -10.88 10.36 -2.64
N GLY A 236 -12.12 9.85 -2.76
CA GLY A 236 -12.50 8.85 -3.76
C GLY A 236 -12.37 7.39 -3.31
N PHE A 237 -12.10 7.11 -2.02
CA PHE A 237 -12.12 5.75 -1.51
C PHE A 237 -13.54 5.29 -1.17
N GLN A 238 -13.82 4.01 -1.43
CA GLN A 238 -14.97 3.31 -0.90
C GLN A 238 -14.64 2.77 0.49
N LEU A 239 -15.43 3.14 1.50
CA LEU A 239 -15.31 2.66 2.88
C LEU A 239 -16.12 1.37 3.07
N ASP A 240 -15.83 0.38 2.25
CA ASP A 240 -16.45 -0.95 2.29
C ASP A 240 -15.42 -2.06 2.06
N ASN A 241 -15.89 -3.29 2.06
CA ASN A 241 -15.12 -4.49 1.76
C ASN A 241 -15.58 -5.18 0.46
N ASN A 242 -16.19 -4.42 -0.47
CA ASN A 242 -16.83 -4.96 -1.67
C ASN A 242 -15.87 -5.06 -2.87
N ILE A 243 -14.58 -5.35 -2.63
CA ILE A 243 -13.64 -5.60 -3.73
C ILE A 243 -13.85 -7.01 -4.28
N ASP A 244 -13.63 -7.18 -5.58
CA ASP A 244 -13.63 -8.49 -6.25
C ASP A 244 -12.25 -8.79 -6.81
N LEU A 245 -11.52 -9.72 -6.18
CA LEU A 245 -10.20 -10.15 -6.64
C LEU A 245 -10.28 -11.23 -7.73
N ARG A 246 -11.49 -11.58 -8.17
CA ARG A 246 -11.76 -12.56 -9.24
C ARG A 246 -11.08 -13.89 -9.00
N SER A 247 -10.96 -14.23 -7.72
CA SER A 247 -10.26 -15.40 -7.24
C SER A 247 -11.10 -16.13 -6.20
N ASP A 248 -11.04 -17.45 -6.33
CA ASP A 248 -11.66 -18.44 -5.47
C ASP A 248 -10.68 -18.96 -4.39
N THR A 249 -9.48 -18.39 -4.29
CA THR A 249 -8.52 -18.75 -3.24
C THR A 249 -8.96 -18.23 -1.87
N SER A 250 -8.66 -19.01 -0.83
CA SER A 250 -8.91 -18.61 0.56
C SER A 250 -8.15 -17.34 0.96
N ALA A 251 -6.95 -17.12 0.39
CA ALA A 251 -6.18 -15.90 0.58
C ALA A 251 -6.90 -14.69 0.00
N ALA A 252 -7.39 -14.76 -1.25
CA ALA A 252 -8.17 -13.70 -1.86
C ALA A 252 -9.43 -13.37 -1.05
N LYS A 253 -10.18 -14.40 -0.62
CA LYS A 253 -11.36 -14.20 0.23
C LYS A 253 -11.02 -13.52 1.56
N SER A 254 -9.87 -13.84 2.15
CA SER A 254 -9.41 -13.17 3.38
C SER A 254 -9.09 -11.70 3.13
N TYR A 255 -8.48 -11.36 1.99
CA TYR A 255 -8.20 -9.96 1.62
C TYR A 255 -9.47 -9.16 1.32
N GLU A 256 -10.45 -9.77 0.64
CA GLU A 256 -11.76 -9.16 0.38
C GLU A 256 -12.42 -8.80 1.72
N VAL A 257 -12.59 -9.78 2.62
CA VAL A 257 -13.18 -9.59 3.96
C VAL A 257 -12.41 -8.56 4.79
N GLY A 258 -11.08 -8.54 4.71
CA GLY A 258 -10.22 -7.63 5.48
C GLY A 258 -10.13 -6.20 4.97
N THR A 259 -10.75 -5.89 3.84
CA THR A 259 -10.70 -4.55 3.27
C THR A 259 -11.46 -3.55 4.14
N ILE A 260 -10.76 -2.51 4.62
CA ILE A 260 -11.34 -1.43 5.42
C ILE A 260 -11.78 -0.29 4.50
N ALA A 261 -10.92 0.08 3.55
CA ALA A 261 -11.17 1.10 2.53
C ALA A 261 -10.45 0.71 1.22
N ASN A 262 -11.01 1.09 0.07
CA ASN A 262 -10.44 0.73 -1.22
C ASN A 262 -10.67 1.79 -2.31
N VAL A 263 -9.80 1.81 -3.32
CA VAL A 263 -10.03 2.45 -4.62
C VAL A 263 -9.53 1.51 -5.71
N ALA A 264 -10.24 1.45 -6.84
CA ALA A 264 -9.96 0.53 -7.93
C ALA A 264 -9.26 1.22 -9.11
N PHE A 265 -8.18 0.62 -9.59
CA PHE A 265 -7.48 1.02 -10.81
C PHE A 265 -7.68 -0.06 -11.88
N LEU A 266 -8.42 0.26 -12.93
CA LEU A 266 -8.58 -0.64 -14.07
C LEU A 266 -7.26 -0.71 -14.83
N SER A 267 -6.79 -1.91 -15.16
CA SER A 267 -5.53 -2.08 -15.90
C SER A 267 -5.58 -1.47 -17.31
N SER A 268 -6.77 -1.23 -17.86
CA SER A 268 -6.99 -0.54 -19.13
C SER A 268 -7.01 1.00 -19.01
N ALA A 269 -7.03 1.53 -17.78
CA ALA A 269 -7.15 2.96 -17.49
C ALA A 269 -6.47 3.26 -16.14
N LEU A 270 -5.17 2.98 -16.05
CA LEU A 270 -4.40 3.26 -14.84
C LEU A 270 -4.27 4.78 -14.63
N PRO A 271 -4.27 5.23 -13.37
CA PRO A 271 -4.08 6.65 -13.04
C PRO A 271 -2.65 7.12 -13.35
N ASP A 272 -2.51 8.44 -13.56
CA ASP A 272 -1.22 9.11 -13.62
C ASP A 272 -0.53 9.20 -12.25
N ASP A 273 0.75 9.58 -12.25
CA ASP A 273 1.58 9.64 -11.05
C ASP A 273 1.03 10.64 -10.01
N GLU A 274 0.50 11.79 -10.44
CA GLU A 274 -0.06 12.79 -9.53
C GLU A 274 -1.29 12.25 -8.79
N THR A 275 -2.14 11.54 -9.50
CA THR A 275 -3.33 10.89 -8.94
C THR A 275 -2.94 9.81 -7.94
N VAL A 276 -1.96 8.96 -8.26
CA VAL A 276 -1.46 7.92 -7.34
C VAL A 276 -0.83 8.55 -6.09
N HIS A 277 -0.04 9.63 -6.26
CA HIS A 277 0.55 10.35 -5.13
C HIS A 277 -0.53 10.89 -4.18
N LYS A 278 -1.60 11.50 -4.71
CA LYS A 278 -2.73 12.01 -3.89
C LYS A 278 -3.44 10.89 -3.14
N TYR A 279 -3.70 9.76 -3.80
CA TYR A 279 -4.30 8.61 -3.13
C TYR A 279 -3.43 8.10 -1.98
N LEU A 280 -2.12 7.95 -2.21
CA LEU A 280 -1.18 7.50 -1.18
C LEU A 280 -1.06 8.52 -0.03
N GLU A 281 -0.99 9.82 -0.33
CA GLU A 281 -0.95 10.89 0.68
C GLU A 281 -2.18 10.86 1.60
N ASN A 282 -3.38 10.83 1.01
CA ASN A 282 -4.62 10.76 1.78
C ASN A 282 -4.70 9.48 2.62
N LEU A 283 -4.38 8.33 2.01
CA LEU A 283 -4.44 7.03 2.69
C LEU A 283 -3.44 6.93 3.83
N LEU A 284 -2.21 7.40 3.65
CA LEU A 284 -1.16 7.41 4.67
C LEU A 284 -1.49 8.39 5.81
N THR A 285 -2.10 9.54 5.50
CA THR A 285 -2.60 10.48 6.50
C THR A 285 -3.72 9.86 7.35
N GLY A 286 -4.63 9.12 6.72
CA GLY A 286 -5.65 8.32 7.41
C GLY A 286 -5.04 7.22 8.28
N TYR A 287 -4.06 6.51 7.74
CA TYR A 287 -3.35 5.44 8.44
C TYR A 287 -2.60 5.94 9.67
N GLU A 288 -1.93 7.09 9.60
CA GLU A 288 -1.23 7.69 10.74
C GLU A 288 -2.20 7.97 11.91
N ARG A 289 -3.42 8.45 11.63
CA ARG A 289 -4.47 8.63 12.65
C ARG A 289 -4.87 7.31 13.31
N LEU A 290 -4.91 6.21 12.55
CA LEU A 290 -5.19 4.88 13.11
C LEU A 290 -4.07 4.42 14.05
N ILE A 291 -2.81 4.62 13.65
CA ILE A 291 -1.65 4.27 14.49
C ILE A 291 -1.65 5.10 15.77
N GLN A 292 -1.88 6.41 15.68
CA GLN A 292 -1.95 7.29 16.84
C GLN A 292 -3.10 6.91 17.78
N GLY A 293 -4.29 6.59 17.25
CA GLY A 293 -5.43 6.14 18.04
C GLY A 293 -5.13 4.87 18.84
N LYS A 294 -4.39 3.91 18.27
CA LYS A 294 -3.96 2.70 18.99
C LYS A 294 -2.92 2.98 20.07
N LEU A 295 -2.02 3.93 19.86
CA LEU A 295 -1.02 4.32 20.84
C LEU A 295 -1.64 5.02 22.05
N VAL A 296 -2.67 5.84 21.86
CA VAL A 296 -3.38 6.52 22.96
C VAL A 296 -4.15 5.52 23.83
N GLU A 297 -4.84 4.54 23.23
CA GLU A 297 -5.53 3.47 23.99
C GLU A 297 -4.58 2.58 24.79
N GLY A 298 -3.31 2.46 24.38
CA GLY A 298 -2.29 1.74 25.15
C GLY A 298 -1.72 2.52 26.35
N THR A 299 -2.15 3.76 26.57
CA THR A 299 -1.58 4.68 27.59
C THR A 299 -2.55 5.13 28.69
N GLU A 300 -3.83 4.75 28.62
CA GLU A 300 -4.72 4.95 29.77
C GLU A 300 -4.37 3.96 30.90
N PRO A 301 -4.32 4.39 32.17
CA PRO A 301 -4.19 3.46 33.28
C PRO A 301 -5.36 2.48 33.23
N GLU A 302 -5.08 1.19 33.43
CA GLU A 302 -6.07 0.10 33.50
C GLU A 302 -7.05 0.33 34.68
N ASP A 303 -7.97 1.27 34.54
CA ASP A 303 -9.14 1.39 35.42
C ASP A 303 -10.30 0.63 34.77
N GLU A 304 -10.47 -0.59 35.29
CA GLU A 304 -11.64 -1.47 35.25
C GLU A 304 -12.72 -1.21 34.17
N MET A 305 -12.67 -1.99 33.09
CA MET A 305 -13.87 -2.43 32.38
C MET A 305 -13.88 -3.96 32.26
N PRO A 306 -15.02 -4.63 32.54
CA PRO A 306 -15.11 -6.07 32.50
C PRO A 306 -15.18 -6.55 31.05
N VAL A 307 -14.05 -6.93 30.47
CA VAL A 307 -14.02 -7.66 29.19
C VAL A 307 -13.89 -9.13 29.53
N ASP A 308 -14.96 -9.88 29.31
CA ASP A 308 -14.95 -11.34 29.28
C ASP A 308 -14.13 -11.77 28.05
N LEU A 309 -12.81 -11.62 28.15
CA LEU A 309 -11.84 -12.22 27.24
C LEU A 309 -12.04 -13.73 27.35
N PRO A 310 -12.16 -14.48 26.24
CA PRO A 310 -12.11 -15.93 26.34
C PRO A 310 -10.81 -16.29 27.05
N GLU A 311 -10.91 -16.98 28.19
CA GLU A 311 -9.74 -17.44 28.95
C GLU A 311 -8.79 -18.15 27.96
N LEU A 312 -7.62 -17.54 27.74
CA LEU A 312 -6.57 -18.21 26.97
C LEU A 312 -6.33 -19.57 27.62
N PRO A 313 -6.18 -20.64 26.83
CA PRO A 313 -6.11 -21.98 27.37
C PRO A 313 -5.00 -22.03 28.45
N PRO A 314 -5.32 -22.49 29.67
CA PRO A 314 -4.38 -22.50 30.76
C PRO A 314 -3.15 -23.29 30.32
N PHE A 315 -1.99 -22.68 30.46
CA PHE A 315 -0.72 -23.29 30.12
C PHE A 315 0.07 -23.49 31.41
N GLY A 316 -0.12 -24.66 32.01
CA GLY A 316 0.54 -25.04 33.25
C GLY A 316 1.79 -25.90 33.04
N VAL A 317 2.30 -26.44 34.14
CA VAL A 317 3.44 -27.35 34.16
C VAL A 317 3.19 -28.59 33.28
N ASP A 318 1.98 -29.13 33.30
CA ASP A 318 1.61 -30.30 32.48
C ASP A 318 1.62 -30.00 30.98
N ASN A 319 1.21 -28.80 30.58
CA ASN A 319 1.30 -28.35 29.19
C ASN A 319 2.77 -28.14 28.78
N ALA A 320 3.60 -27.60 29.67
CA ALA A 320 5.02 -27.40 29.41
C ALA A 320 5.72 -28.74 29.14
N LEU A 321 5.41 -29.78 29.93
CA LEU A 321 6.04 -31.11 29.87
C LEU A 321 5.75 -31.90 28.58
N LYS A 322 4.65 -31.60 27.89
CA LYS A 322 4.28 -32.33 26.67
C LYS A 322 5.40 -32.25 25.63
N ASP A 323 5.89 -33.37 25.09
CA ASP A 323 6.98 -33.37 24.10
C ASP A 323 8.34 -32.85 24.62
N LEU A 324 8.55 -32.76 25.94
CA LEU A 324 9.85 -32.51 26.55
C LEU A 324 10.37 -33.77 27.26
N PHE A 325 11.66 -34.03 27.12
CA PHE A 325 12.37 -35.08 27.85
C PHE A 325 12.86 -34.57 29.22
N LEU A 326 11.97 -33.94 29.99
CA LEU A 326 12.26 -33.37 31.31
C LEU A 326 11.23 -33.85 32.33
N GLU A 327 11.66 -34.03 33.57
CA GLU A 327 10.77 -34.38 34.66
C GLU A 327 10.03 -33.14 35.19
N ARG A 328 8.85 -33.36 35.77
CA ARG A 328 8.03 -32.29 36.38
C ARG A 328 8.81 -31.48 37.40
N THR A 329 9.62 -32.15 38.21
CA THR A 329 10.46 -31.55 39.24
C THR A 329 11.48 -30.54 38.69
N ASP A 330 11.98 -30.78 37.47
CA ASP A 330 12.92 -29.86 36.82
C ASP A 330 12.21 -28.59 36.31
N ILE A 331 11.04 -28.74 35.70
CA ILE A 331 10.22 -27.59 35.24
C ILE A 331 9.80 -26.72 36.42
N GLU A 332 9.31 -27.32 37.50
CA GLU A 332 8.92 -26.60 38.72
C GLU A 332 10.13 -25.86 39.33
N ARG A 333 11.30 -26.51 39.36
CA ARG A 333 12.55 -25.88 39.79
C ARG A 333 12.91 -24.68 38.92
N TYR A 334 12.84 -24.80 37.59
CA TYR A 334 13.13 -23.69 36.67
C TYR A 334 12.17 -22.52 36.86
N LEU A 335 10.87 -22.80 36.99
CA LEU A 335 9.86 -21.76 37.25
C LEU A 335 10.08 -21.08 38.60
N ASN A 336 10.47 -21.81 39.65
CA ASN A 336 10.78 -21.23 40.96
C ASN A 336 12.04 -20.35 40.95
N ILE A 337 13.08 -20.79 40.24
CA ILE A 337 14.29 -19.96 40.02
C ILE A 337 13.91 -18.71 39.24
N TRP A 338 13.13 -18.84 38.16
CA TRP A 338 12.74 -17.70 37.33
C TRP A 338 11.83 -16.72 38.09
N ARG A 339 10.85 -17.20 38.87
CA ARG A 339 10.01 -16.35 39.72
C ARG A 339 10.82 -15.53 40.72
N SER A 340 11.81 -16.14 41.36
CA SER A 340 12.62 -15.50 42.40
C SER A 340 13.73 -14.60 41.86
N LYS A 341 14.43 -15.02 40.80
CA LYS A 341 15.60 -14.31 40.24
C LYS A 341 15.27 -13.44 39.03
N LYS A 342 14.06 -13.58 38.47
CA LYS A 342 13.56 -12.92 37.24
C LYS A 342 14.38 -13.17 35.98
N ASN A 343 15.43 -13.98 36.08
CA ASN A 343 16.36 -14.31 35.01
C ASN A 343 16.68 -15.81 35.08
N LEU A 344 16.69 -16.47 33.94
CA LEU A 344 17.00 -17.89 33.82
C LEU A 344 17.87 -18.12 32.58
N ILE A 345 19.03 -18.76 32.76
CA ILE A 345 19.93 -19.14 31.67
C ILE A 345 19.82 -20.66 31.50
N LEU A 346 19.35 -21.10 30.33
CA LEU A 346 19.27 -22.52 29.97
C LEU A 346 20.55 -22.93 29.23
N GLN A 347 21.38 -23.77 29.85
CA GLN A 347 22.64 -24.27 29.28
C GLN A 347 22.50 -25.74 28.86
N GLY A 348 23.16 -26.12 27.77
CA GLY A 348 23.15 -27.49 27.26
C GLY A 348 23.68 -27.59 25.83
N ALA A 349 23.93 -28.81 25.36
CA ALA A 349 24.50 -29.06 24.04
C ALA A 349 23.67 -28.42 22.90
N PRO A 350 24.27 -28.03 21.77
CA PRO A 350 23.52 -27.55 20.61
C PRO A 350 22.46 -28.56 20.15
N GLY A 351 21.29 -28.09 19.71
CA GLY A 351 20.22 -28.97 19.20
C GLY A 351 19.31 -29.64 20.23
N VAL A 352 19.57 -29.54 21.55
CA VAL A 352 18.73 -30.17 22.61
C VAL A 352 17.41 -29.44 22.90
N GLY A 353 16.91 -28.60 21.99
CA GLY A 353 15.61 -27.94 22.14
C GLY A 353 15.54 -26.79 23.15
N LYS A 354 16.67 -26.14 23.51
CA LYS A 354 16.69 -25.04 24.50
C LYS A 354 15.72 -23.89 24.18
N SER A 355 15.64 -23.47 22.91
CA SER A 355 14.70 -22.42 22.47
C SER A 355 13.25 -22.87 22.58
N PHE A 356 12.99 -24.16 22.38
CA PHE A 356 11.67 -24.77 22.52
C PHE A 356 11.26 -24.86 23.99
N LEU A 357 12.18 -25.25 24.88
CA LEU A 357 12.01 -25.25 26.33
C LEU A 357 11.75 -23.83 26.87
N ALA A 358 12.54 -22.84 26.43
CA ALA A 358 12.43 -21.46 26.89
C ALA A 358 11.03 -20.87 26.67
N ARG A 359 10.46 -21.07 25.48
CA ARG A 359 9.10 -20.59 25.15
C ARG A 359 8.04 -21.24 26.04
N ARG A 360 8.15 -22.55 26.28
CA ARG A 360 7.19 -23.29 27.12
C ARG A 360 7.29 -22.92 28.59
N LEU A 361 8.49 -22.68 29.11
CA LEU A 361 8.68 -22.15 30.45
C LEU A 361 8.09 -20.73 30.58
N ALA A 362 8.22 -19.88 29.56
CA ALA A 362 7.60 -18.57 29.54
C ALA A 362 6.07 -18.65 29.62
N TYR A 363 5.43 -19.49 28.81
CA TYR A 363 3.98 -19.70 28.89
C TYR A 363 3.54 -20.28 30.23
N ALA A 364 4.30 -21.23 30.79
CA ALA A 364 4.02 -21.80 32.11
C ALA A 364 4.20 -20.78 33.25
N LEU A 365 5.08 -19.80 33.07
CA LEU A 365 5.26 -18.71 34.02
C LEU A 365 4.10 -17.70 33.94
N ILE A 366 3.63 -17.41 32.72
CA ILE A 366 2.48 -16.55 32.43
C ILE A 366 1.16 -17.21 32.87
N GLY A 367 1.10 -18.54 32.85
CA GLY A 367 -0.11 -19.33 33.13
C GLY A 367 -1.02 -19.50 31.91
N ALA A 368 -0.66 -18.91 30.77
CA ALA A 368 -1.39 -18.97 29.51
C ALA A 368 -0.42 -18.97 28.33
N LYS A 369 -0.85 -19.57 27.22
CA LYS A 369 -0.11 -19.50 25.95
C LYS A 369 -0.34 -18.15 25.27
N ASP A 370 0.25 -17.09 25.83
CA ASP A 370 0.16 -15.72 25.31
C ASP A 370 1.46 -15.31 24.61
N GLU A 371 1.46 -15.30 23.28
CA GLU A 371 2.65 -14.91 22.49
C GLU A 371 2.95 -13.40 22.57
N ARG A 372 1.96 -12.57 22.93
CA ARG A 372 2.13 -11.11 23.05
C ARG A 372 3.06 -10.74 24.20
N LYS A 373 3.14 -11.61 25.21
CA LYS A 373 3.98 -11.44 26.41
C LYS A 373 5.36 -12.09 26.28
N VAL A 374 5.70 -12.67 25.11
CA VAL A 374 6.95 -13.43 24.90
C VAL A 374 7.66 -12.99 23.62
N GLN A 375 8.79 -12.30 23.78
CA GLN A 375 9.67 -11.91 22.67
C GLN A 375 10.93 -12.79 22.63
N ALA A 376 11.34 -13.20 21.43
CA ALA A 376 12.57 -13.98 21.21
C ALA A 376 13.60 -13.14 20.45
N VAL A 377 14.80 -13.01 21.01
CA VAL A 377 15.95 -12.30 20.39
C VAL A 377 17.12 -13.28 20.27
N GLN A 378 17.69 -13.40 19.07
CA GLN A 378 18.89 -14.20 18.83
C GLN A 378 20.13 -13.28 18.78
N PHE A 379 21.00 -13.43 19.77
CA PHE A 379 22.25 -12.67 19.80
C PHE A 379 23.21 -13.12 18.70
N HIS A 380 23.74 -12.16 17.95
CA HIS A 380 24.84 -12.34 17.01
C HIS A 380 26.10 -11.63 17.55
N GLN A 381 27.30 -12.07 17.13
CA GLN A 381 28.57 -11.48 17.61
C GLN A 381 28.74 -9.99 17.27
N SER A 382 27.95 -9.49 16.32
CA SER A 382 27.93 -8.09 15.91
C SER A 382 26.93 -7.22 16.68
N TYR A 383 26.18 -7.77 17.65
CA TYR A 383 25.27 -6.96 18.46
C TYR A 383 26.08 -6.05 19.39
N SER A 384 25.75 -4.76 19.34
CA SER A 384 26.28 -3.74 20.22
C SER A 384 25.32 -3.46 21.38
N TYR A 385 25.79 -2.72 22.39
CA TYR A 385 24.96 -2.32 23.53
C TYR A 385 23.77 -1.45 23.07
N GLU A 386 24.04 -0.63 22.06
CA GLU A 386 23.13 0.29 21.40
C GLU A 386 21.95 -0.43 20.75
N ASP A 387 22.15 -1.66 20.28
CA ASP A 387 21.11 -2.49 19.65
C ASP A 387 20.12 -3.12 20.66
N PHE A 388 20.48 -3.16 21.96
CA PHE A 388 19.72 -3.90 22.98
C PHE A 388 19.17 -3.04 24.11
N VAL A 389 19.84 -1.95 24.47
CA VAL A 389 19.42 -1.09 25.58
C VAL A 389 18.98 0.27 25.06
N GLN A 390 19.91 1.07 24.55
CA GLN A 390 19.66 2.37 23.95
C GLN A 390 20.93 2.85 23.23
N GLY A 391 20.81 3.45 22.05
CA GLY A 391 21.96 3.95 21.32
C GLY A 391 21.65 4.99 20.25
N TYR A 392 22.69 5.71 19.83
CA TYR A 392 22.59 6.68 18.74
C TYR A 392 22.80 5.98 17.40
N VAL A 393 21.75 5.95 16.58
CA VAL A 393 21.83 5.50 15.20
C VAL A 393 21.91 6.75 14.31
N THR A 394 22.93 6.83 13.44
CA THR A 394 23.07 7.97 12.52
C THR A 394 22.03 7.86 11.41
N SER A 395 21.03 8.73 11.44
CA SER A 395 20.19 9.04 10.27
C SER A 395 20.92 10.06 9.40
N ASP A 396 21.00 9.85 8.09
CA ASP A 396 21.68 10.75 7.12
C ASP A 396 20.88 12.05 6.84
N SER A 397 20.49 12.74 7.91
CA SER A 397 20.04 14.12 7.91
C SER A 397 20.72 14.84 9.07
N MET A 398 21.29 16.02 8.81
CA MET A 398 21.92 16.89 9.82
C MET A 398 20.89 17.44 10.81
N THR A 399 20.32 16.57 11.66
CA THR A 399 19.63 16.95 12.88
C THR A 399 19.64 15.74 13.82
N ALA A 400 20.54 15.78 14.79
CA ALA A 400 20.54 14.82 15.89
C ALA A 400 19.21 14.94 16.66
N ARG A 401 18.39 13.88 16.65
CA ARG A 401 17.32 13.67 17.63
C ARG A 401 17.58 12.35 18.35
N THR A 402 17.87 12.45 19.64
CA THR A 402 17.97 11.34 20.57
C THR A 402 16.59 10.70 20.73
N TYR A 403 16.47 9.40 20.44
CA TYR A 403 15.31 8.61 20.87
C TYR A 403 15.69 7.77 22.09
N GLN A 404 14.84 7.84 23.11
CA GLN A 404 14.89 7.09 24.35
C GLN A 404 13.95 5.89 24.22
N THR A 405 14.45 4.68 24.44
CA THR A 405 13.63 3.48 24.64
C THR A 405 13.36 3.35 26.14
N SER A 406 12.09 3.50 26.52
CA SER A 406 11.58 3.19 27.84
C SER A 406 11.52 1.67 28.04
N LEU A 407 12.63 1.10 28.49
CA LEU A 407 12.63 -0.09 29.34
C LEU A 407 12.77 0.38 30.78
N GLU A 408 11.70 0.97 31.32
CA GLU A 408 11.63 1.19 32.76
C GLU A 408 11.16 -0.08 33.46
N ARG A 409 12.01 -0.52 34.39
CA ARG A 409 11.73 -1.53 35.39
C ARG A 409 10.72 -0.99 36.40
N SER A 410 9.72 -1.80 36.72
CA SER A 410 9.35 -2.11 38.11
C SER A 410 8.69 -3.48 38.17
#